data_AF-A0A955QEH9-F1
#
_entry.id   AF-A0A955QEH9-F1
#
_cell.length_a   1.000
_cell.length_b   1.000
_cell.length_c   1.000
_cell.angle_alpha   90.00
_cell.angle_beta   90.00
_cell.angle_gamma   90.00
#
_symmetry.space_group_name_H-M   'P 1'
#
loop_
_entity.id
_entity.type
_entity.pdbx_description
1 polymer ?
#
loop_
_entity_poly.entity_id
_entity_poly.type
_entity_poly.pdbx_seq_one_letter_code
_entity_poly.pdbx_strand_id
1 'polypeptide(L)'
;MALATRVVLVYDLLMAPRTSKAASKGMRIQLQGLRSTTDLRAMLHEAIDNLEALGITYARGANLYLTPCNAEGQVLTPLGAGRTKIDQLTIEGPYPSVADEHGVT
;
A
#
# COMPACT_ATOMS: atom_id res chain seq x y z
N MET A 1 -8.09 -66.71 3.76
CA MET A 1 -8.31 -65.90 4.98
C MET A 1 -7.99 -64.45 4.64
N ALA A 2 -9.01 -63.60 4.57
CA ALA A 2 -8.86 -62.18 4.28
C ALA A 2 -8.67 -61.40 5.59
N LEU A 3 -7.53 -60.73 5.75
CA LEU A 3 -7.30 -59.78 6.83
C LEU A 3 -7.64 -58.39 6.30
N ALA A 4 -8.80 -57.88 6.71
CA ALA A 4 -9.21 -56.51 6.50
C ALA A 4 -8.56 -55.63 7.58
N THR A 5 -7.53 -54.87 7.20
CA THR A 5 -6.92 -53.85 8.06
C THR A 5 -7.61 -52.51 7.82
N ARG A 6 -8.22 -51.95 8.87
CA ARG A 6 -8.84 -50.62 8.89
C ARG A 6 -7.81 -49.53 9.26
N VAL A 7 -7.79 -48.47 8.43
CA VAL A 7 -7.79 -47.02 8.72
C VAL A 7 -6.71 -46.42 9.65
N VAL A 8 -5.92 -45.46 9.13
CA VAL A 8 -5.81 -44.08 9.68
C VAL A 8 -5.47 -43.10 8.54
N LEU A 9 -6.34 -42.11 8.34
CA LEU A 9 -6.08 -40.88 7.58
C LEU A 9 -5.21 -39.96 8.46
N VAL A 10 -3.99 -39.62 8.03
CA VAL A 10 -3.26 -38.47 8.57
C VAL A 10 -3.13 -37.46 7.44
N TYR A 11 -3.77 -36.31 7.64
CA TYR A 11 -3.71 -35.15 6.77
C TYR A 11 -2.29 -34.58 6.81
N ASP A 12 -1.49 -34.86 5.78
CA ASP A 12 -0.32 -34.00 5.52
C ASP A 12 -0.83 -32.73 4.85
N LEU A 13 -1.28 -31.81 5.71
CA LEU A 13 -1.15 -30.38 5.48
C LEU A 13 0.34 -30.14 5.19
N LEU A 14 0.74 -30.27 3.92
CA LEU A 14 1.97 -29.69 3.42
C LEU A 14 1.81 -28.18 3.57
N MET A 15 2.18 -27.73 4.77
CA MET A 15 2.53 -26.37 5.10
C MET A 15 3.59 -25.96 4.09
N ALA A 16 3.16 -25.37 2.98
CA ALA A 16 4.02 -24.49 2.23
C ALA A 16 4.57 -23.50 3.28
N PRO A 17 5.90 -23.34 3.41
CA PRO A 17 6.46 -22.42 4.38
C PRO A 17 5.87 -21.05 4.04
N ARG A 18 5.01 -20.53 4.92
CA ARG A 18 4.61 -19.13 4.89
C ARG A 18 5.92 -18.38 5.09
N THR A 19 6.47 -17.86 4.00
CA THR A 19 7.63 -16.98 4.07
C THR A 19 7.29 -15.94 5.11
N SER A 20 8.08 -15.91 6.18
CA SER A 20 7.90 -14.92 7.23
C SER A 20 8.16 -13.58 6.56
N LYS A 21 7.08 -12.86 6.27
CA LYS A 21 7.14 -11.50 5.75
C LYS A 21 7.99 -10.73 6.75
N ALA A 22 9.20 -10.33 6.36
CA ALA A 22 10.07 -9.55 7.21
C ALA A 22 9.25 -8.42 7.81
N ALA A 23 9.20 -8.34 9.14
CA ALA A 23 8.44 -7.31 9.83
C ALA A 23 8.93 -5.95 9.30
N SER A 24 8.03 -5.19 8.69
CA SER A 24 8.37 -3.83 8.24
C SER A 24 8.79 -3.04 9.47
N LYS A 25 10.05 -2.61 9.52
CA LYS A 25 10.60 -1.79 10.63
C LYS A 25 10.01 -0.36 10.67
N GLY A 26 8.95 -0.09 9.91
CA GLY A 26 8.33 1.22 9.74
C GLY A 26 6.85 1.22 10.10
N MET A 27 6.32 2.42 10.33
CA MET A 27 4.90 2.63 10.58
C MET A 27 4.08 2.36 9.31
N ARG A 28 2.92 1.71 9.47
CA ARG A 28 1.95 1.48 8.38
C ARG A 28 0.75 2.39 8.55
N ILE A 29 0.50 3.24 7.56
CA ILE A 29 -0.77 3.95 7.40
C ILE A 29 -1.68 3.08 6.53
N GLN A 30 -2.87 2.75 7.02
CA GLN A 30 -3.83 1.92 6.30
C GLN A 30 -5.16 2.67 6.12
N LEU A 31 -5.52 2.92 4.87
CA LEU A 31 -6.85 3.41 4.49
C LEU A 31 -7.77 2.20 4.24
N GLN A 32 -9.01 2.26 4.73
CA GLN A 32 -9.99 1.18 4.58
C GLN A 32 -11.24 1.67 3.84
N GLY A 33 -11.78 0.79 2.99
CA GLY A 33 -13.03 1.00 2.25
C GLY A 33 -12.85 1.69 0.89
N LEU A 34 -13.97 1.86 0.20
CA LEU A 34 -14.06 2.60 -1.06
C LEU A 34 -14.12 4.10 -0.75
N ARG A 35 -13.23 4.88 -1.38
CA ARG A 35 -13.10 6.32 -1.17
C ARG A 35 -12.87 7.02 -2.50
N SER A 36 -13.39 8.23 -2.63
CA SER A 36 -13.04 9.08 -3.75
C SER A 36 -11.57 9.51 -3.65
N THR A 37 -10.97 9.96 -4.76
CA THR A 37 -9.61 10.53 -4.73
C THR A 37 -9.53 11.81 -3.88
N THR A 38 -10.64 12.54 -3.77
CA THR A 38 -10.76 13.71 -2.88
C THR A 38 -10.69 13.31 -1.42
N ASP A 39 -11.46 12.28 -1.02
CA ASP A 39 -11.41 11.76 0.35
C ASP A 39 -10.03 11.19 0.68
N LEU A 40 -9.45 10.44 -0.26
CA LEU A 40 -8.11 9.86 -0.10
C LEU A 40 -7.06 10.94 0.13
N ARG A 41 -7.14 12.07 -0.59
CA ARG A 41 -6.28 13.24 -0.36
C ARG A 41 -6.46 13.76 1.07
N ALA A 42 -7.69 14.06 1.49
CA ALA A 42 -7.96 14.59 2.82
C ALA A 42 -7.48 13.66 3.94
N MET A 43 -7.76 12.36 3.83
CA MET A 43 -7.33 11.34 4.80
C MET A 43 -5.80 11.22 4.87
N LEU A 44 -5.09 11.36 3.75
CA LEU A 44 -3.63 11.34 3.75
C LEU A 44 -3.06 12.58 4.42
N HIS A 45 -3.61 13.76 4.17
CA HIS A 45 -3.21 14.98 4.88
C HIS A 45 -3.42 14.84 6.39
N GLU A 46 -4.61 14.41 6.82
CA GLU A 46 -4.90 14.19 8.24
C GLU A 46 -3.94 13.17 8.87
N ALA A 47 -3.58 12.11 8.16
CA ALA A 47 -2.61 11.14 8.64
C ALA A 47 -1.21 11.75 8.82
N ILE A 48 -0.79 12.64 7.92
CA ILE A 48 0.49 13.38 8.05
C ILE A 48 0.43 14.36 9.21
N ASP A 49 -0.63 15.16 9.33
CA ASP A 49 -0.82 16.10 10.45
C ASP A 49 -0.72 15.39 11.80
N ASN A 50 -1.29 14.19 11.90
CA ASN A 50 -1.19 13.35 13.09
C ASN A 50 0.23 12.86 13.37
N LEU A 51 1.05 12.57 12.34
CA LEU A 51 2.46 12.23 12.54
C LEU A 51 3.24 13.44 13.07
N GLU A 52 2.99 14.62 12.51
CA GLU A 52 3.63 15.86 12.92
C GLU A 52 3.26 16.24 14.36
N ALA A 53 1.98 16.06 14.74
CA ALA A 53 1.50 16.26 16.10
C ALA A 53 2.19 15.31 17.12
N LEU A 54 2.68 14.15 16.68
CA LEU A 54 3.49 13.23 17.49
C LEU A 54 5.00 13.59 17.49
N GLY A 55 5.38 14.69 16.84
CA GLY A 55 6.77 15.13 16.72
C GLY A 55 7.59 14.39 15.65
N ILE A 56 6.95 13.57 14.81
CA ILE A 56 7.62 12.84 13.72
C ILE A 56 7.71 13.76 12.51
N THR A 57 8.88 14.37 12.31
CA THR A 57 9.12 15.37 11.25
C THR A 57 9.92 14.85 10.06
N TYR A 58 10.42 13.61 10.12
CA TYR A 58 11.19 12.98 9.04
C TYR A 58 10.77 11.54 8.81
N ALA A 59 10.63 11.16 7.54
CA ALA A 59 10.40 9.78 7.10
C ALA A 59 11.30 9.44 5.91
N ARG A 60 11.82 8.20 5.86
CA ARG A 60 12.67 7.73 4.75
C ARG A 60 11.84 6.95 3.75
N GLY A 61 11.22 7.67 2.82
CA GLY A 61 10.38 7.12 1.75
C GLY A 61 9.03 6.58 2.24
N ALA A 62 8.08 6.46 1.31
CA ALA A 62 6.78 5.87 1.55
C ALA A 62 6.27 5.24 0.25
N ASN A 63 5.57 4.10 0.35
CA ASN A 63 4.90 3.48 -0.78
C ASN A 63 3.39 3.56 -0.56
N LEU A 64 2.68 4.13 -1.52
CA LEU A 64 1.22 4.15 -1.53
C LEU A 64 0.73 3.18 -2.63
N TYR A 65 0.09 2.10 -2.21
CA TYR A 65 -0.54 1.14 -3.12
C TYR A 65 -2.03 1.46 -3.27
N LEU A 66 -2.48 1.64 -4.50
CA LEU A 66 -3.88 1.91 -4.85
C LEU A 66 -4.38 0.86 -5.83
N THR A 67 -5.66 0.53 -5.71
CA THR A 67 -6.43 -0.17 -6.75
C THR A 67 -7.45 0.84 -7.30
N PRO A 68 -7.20 1.47 -8.45
CA PRO A 68 -8.15 2.40 -9.04
C PRO A 68 -9.48 1.70 -9.29
N CYS A 69 -10.58 2.34 -8.89
CA CYS A 69 -11.93 1.85 -9.12
C CYS A 69 -12.89 3.01 -9.37
N ASN A 70 -14.05 2.73 -9.98
CA ASN A 70 -15.14 3.70 -10.07
C ASN A 70 -15.96 3.75 -8.77
N ALA A 71 -17.02 4.57 -8.74
CA ALA A 71 -17.88 4.77 -7.58
C ALA A 71 -18.63 3.48 -7.17
N GLU A 72 -18.75 2.52 -8.08
CA GLU A 72 -19.36 1.22 -7.88
C GLU A 72 -18.36 0.16 -7.41
N GLY A 73 -17.07 0.52 -7.27
CA GLY A 73 -16.00 -0.39 -6.86
C GLY A 73 -15.46 -1.31 -7.96
N GLN A 74 -15.85 -1.09 -9.22
CA GLN A 74 -15.29 -1.82 -10.35
C GLN A 74 -13.88 -1.33 -10.62
N VAL A 75 -12.93 -2.26 -10.72
CA VAL A 75 -11.51 -1.95 -10.91
C VAL A 75 -11.27 -1.36 -12.29
N LEU A 76 -10.49 -0.28 -12.32
CA LEU A 76 -10.10 0.43 -13.53
C LEU A 76 -8.63 0.17 -13.85
N THR A 77 -8.32 0.11 -15.15
CA THR A 77 -6.93 0.12 -15.62
C THR A 77 -6.52 1.57 -15.88
N PRO A 78 -5.58 2.16 -15.12
CA PRO A 78 -5.11 3.51 -15.35
C PRO A 78 -4.32 3.58 -16.65
N LEU A 79 -4.67 4.54 -17.51
CA LEU A 79 -4.03 4.79 -18.80
C LEU A 79 -3.49 6.22 -18.82
N GLY A 80 -2.26 6.38 -19.30
CA GLY A 80 -1.61 7.67 -19.53
C GLY A 80 -1.86 8.22 -20.93
N ALA A 81 -1.15 9.30 -21.24
CA ALA A 81 -1.15 9.86 -22.58
C ALA A 81 -0.76 8.79 -23.62
N GLY A 82 -1.49 8.73 -24.73
CA GLY A 82 -1.29 7.69 -25.75
C GLY A 82 -1.85 6.31 -25.40
N ARG A 83 -2.67 6.18 -24.33
CA ARG A 83 -3.26 4.92 -23.85
C ARG A 83 -2.24 3.89 -23.33
N THR A 84 -1.06 4.33 -22.95
CA THR A 84 -0.08 3.47 -22.28
C THR A 84 -0.56 3.17 -20.86
N LYS A 85 -0.52 1.89 -20.47
CA LYS A 85 -0.85 1.49 -19.10
C LYS A 85 0.12 2.13 -18.11
N ILE A 86 -0.41 2.69 -17.02
CA ILE A 86 0.39 3.24 -15.93
C ILE A 86 0.43 2.20 -14.81
N ASP A 87 1.57 1.52 -14.65
CA ASP A 87 1.77 0.56 -13.55
C ASP A 87 2.37 1.21 -12.30
N GLN A 88 3.05 2.35 -12.46
CA GLN A 88 3.73 3.05 -11.38
C GLN A 88 3.69 4.55 -11.61
N LEU A 89 3.41 5.30 -10.54
CA LEU A 89 3.64 6.74 -10.45
C LEU A 89 4.80 6.97 -9.49
N THR A 90 5.89 7.54 -9.99
CA THR A 90 7.06 7.90 -9.18
C THR A 90 7.11 9.41 -9.04
N ILE A 91 7.27 9.89 -7.82
CA ILE A 91 7.57 11.30 -7.52
C ILE A 91 9.07 11.35 -7.26
N GLU A 92 9.83 11.89 -8.20
CA GLU A 92 11.28 12.08 -8.07
C GLU A 92 11.57 13.34 -7.25
N GLY A 93 12.64 13.33 -6.45
CA GLY A 93 13.00 14.46 -5.58
C GLY A 93 13.90 15.51 -6.25
N PRO A 94 14.11 16.69 -5.64
CA PRO A 94 13.37 17.27 -4.51
C PRO A 94 12.03 17.89 -4.97
N TYR A 95 11.02 17.84 -4.08
CA TYR A 95 9.81 18.62 -4.27
C TYR A 95 10.22 20.10 -4.22
N PRO A 96 9.94 20.93 -5.24
CA PRO A 96 10.26 22.34 -5.19
C PRO A 96 9.49 22.93 -4.01
N SER A 97 10.23 23.28 -2.95
CA SER A 97 9.63 23.98 -1.84
C SER A 97 9.47 25.43 -2.29
N VAL A 98 8.35 26.06 -1.94
CA VAL A 98 8.12 27.50 -2.20
C VAL A 98 9.20 28.37 -1.52
N ALA A 99 9.99 27.81 -0.59
CA ALA A 99 11.13 28.51 0.03
C ALA A 99 12.35 28.61 -0.90
N ASP A 100 12.50 27.73 -1.89
CA ASP A 100 13.61 27.79 -2.85
C ASP A 100 13.42 28.90 -3.90
N GLU A 101 12.17 29.36 -4.12
CA GLU A 101 11.85 30.49 -5.01
C GLU A 101 12.24 31.87 -4.42
N HIS A 102 12.54 31.95 -3.12
CA HIS A 102 12.89 33.20 -2.44
C HIS A 102 14.38 33.35 -2.09
N GLY A 103 15.24 32.41 -2.49
CA GLY A 103 16.70 32.57 -2.39
C GLY A 103 17.24 32.79 -0.98
N VAL A 104 16.58 32.25 0.05
CA VAL A 104 17.08 32.29 1.43
C VAL A 104 17.86 31.00 1.73
N THR A 105 19.07 30.92 1.19
CA THR A 105 20.10 29.95 1.64
C THR A 105 21.27 30.71 2.24
#